data_AF-A0A0K8Q6B1-F1
#
_entry.id   AF-A0A0K8Q6B1-F1
#
_cell.length_a   1.000
_cell.length_b   1.000
_cell.length_c   1.000
_cell.angle_alpha   90.00
_cell.angle_beta   90.00
_cell.angle_gamma   90.00
#
_symmetry.space_group_name_H-M   'P 1'
#
loop_
_entity.id
_entity.type
_entity.pdbx_description
1 polymer ?
#
loop_
_entity_poly.entity_id
_entity_poly.type
_entity_poly.pdbx_seq_one_letter_code
_entity_poly.pdbx_strand_id
1 'polypeptide(L)'
;MGLYLLAWAIFTAYMTISAWRVSMGVFAVFVFLTLTFIALFLGAFSGATGLTVLGGWLGIVTALIAWYCSLAVVANSTFKRTLLPVGRR
;
A
#
# COMPACT_ATOMS: atom_id res chain seq x y z
N MET A 1 -14.52 11.76 9.72
CA MET A 1 -13.98 10.61 8.95
C MET A 1 -12.98 11.04 7.90
N GLY A 2 -13.27 12.04 7.05
CA GLY A 2 -12.29 12.59 6.10
C GLY A 2 -10.96 13.03 6.73
N LEU A 3 -10.98 13.87 7.77
CA LEU A 3 -9.74 14.31 8.45
C LEU A 3 -8.87 13.17 9.01
N TYR A 4 -9.49 12.07 9.48
CA TYR A 4 -8.78 10.88 9.93
C TYR A 4 -8.09 10.16 8.75
N LEU A 5 -8.78 10.01 7.62
CA LEU A 5 -8.23 9.43 6.39
C LEU A 5 -7.10 10.30 5.82
N LEU A 6 -7.19 11.61 5.96
CA LEU A 6 -6.15 12.55 5.55
C LEU A 6 -4.89 12.44 6.42
N ALA A 7 -5.04 12.32 7.75
CA ALA A 7 -3.92 12.06 8.65
C ALA A 7 -3.22 10.72 8.30
N TRP A 8 -4.00 9.67 8.01
CA TRP A 8 -3.47 8.39 7.54
C TRP A 8 -2.79 8.48 6.17
N ALA A 9 -3.35 9.25 5.24
CA ALA A 9 -2.75 9.48 3.93
C ALA A 9 -1.37 10.15 4.05
N ILE A 10 -1.26 11.18 4.91
CA ILE A 10 0.02 11.88 5.17
C ILE A 10 1.04 10.94 5.80
N PHE A 11 0.63 10.17 6.82
CA PHE A 11 1.49 9.16 7.45
C PHE A 11 2.01 8.16 6.42
N THR A 12 1.11 7.62 5.60
CA THR A 12 1.46 6.62 4.59
C THR A 12 2.34 7.23 3.49
N ALA A 13 2.13 8.49 3.12
CA ALA A 13 2.89 9.19 2.09
C ALA A 13 4.35 9.39 2.50
N TYR A 14 4.63 9.84 3.73
CA TYR A 14 6.02 9.97 4.16
C TYR A 14 6.69 8.58 4.32
N MET A 15 5.95 7.57 4.80
CA MET A 15 6.46 6.20 4.87
C MET A 15 6.78 5.62 3.50
N THR A 16 6.04 6.01 2.45
CA THR A 16 6.29 5.59 1.06
C THR A 16 7.67 6.03 0.57
N ILE A 17 8.13 7.22 0.97
CA ILE A 17 9.47 7.73 0.63
C ILE A 17 10.55 6.84 1.24
N SER A 18 10.38 6.45 2.51
CA SER A 18 11.30 5.54 3.20
C SER A 18 11.23 4.10 2.67
N ALA A 19 10.05 3.65 2.22
CA ALA A 19 9.82 2.31 1.67
C ALA A 19 10.65 2.01 0.42
N TRP A 20 11.02 3.04 -0.35
CA TRP A 20 11.91 2.91 -1.52
C TRP A 20 13.25 2.24 -1.16
N ARG A 21 13.77 2.48 0.05
CA ARG A 21 15.05 1.92 0.52
C ARG A 21 14.94 0.47 1.04
N VAL A 22 13.73 -0.06 1.22
CA VAL A 22 13.51 -1.38 1.84
C VAL A 22 13.41 -2.48 0.79
N SER A 23 12.46 -2.35 -0.15
CA SER A 23 12.32 -3.24 -1.30
C SER A 23 11.29 -2.66 -2.26
N MET A 24 11.38 -3.02 -3.54
CA MET A 24 10.41 -2.57 -4.54
C MET A 24 8.99 -3.10 -4.27
N GLY A 25 8.88 -4.29 -3.64
CA GLY A 25 7.61 -4.84 -3.15
C GLY A 25 6.96 -4.00 -2.04
N VAL A 26 7.72 -3.63 -1.00
CA VAL A 26 7.21 -2.79 0.09
C VAL A 26 6.86 -1.38 -0.42
N PHE A 27 7.66 -0.83 -1.33
CA PHE A 27 7.35 0.45 -1.98
C PHE A 27 6.02 0.40 -2.72
N ALA A 28 5.77 -0.64 -3.52
CA ALA A 28 4.49 -0.80 -4.24
C ALA A 28 3.29 -0.85 -3.28
N VAL A 29 3.39 -1.60 -2.16
CA VAL A 29 2.33 -1.63 -1.13
C VAL A 29 2.03 -0.23 -0.61
N PHE A 30 3.06 0.53 -0.24
CA PHE A 30 2.89 1.88 0.30
C PHE A 30 2.31 2.87 -0.73
N VAL A 31 2.70 2.78 -2.01
CA VAL A 31 2.10 3.58 -3.10
C VAL A 31 0.62 3.25 -3.29
N PHE A 32 0.24 1.98 -3.33
CA PHE A 32 -1.18 1.61 -3.46
C PHE A 32 -1.99 1.98 -2.21
N LEU A 33 -1.38 1.90 -1.02
CA LEU A 33 -2.01 2.28 0.24
C LEU A 33 -2.25 3.80 0.33
N THR A 34 -1.29 4.62 -0.11
CA THR A 34 -1.48 6.08 -0.19
C THR A 34 -2.60 6.46 -1.14
N LEU A 35 -2.65 5.87 -2.33
CA LEU A 35 -3.74 6.05 -3.28
C LEU A 35 -5.10 5.65 -2.69
N THR A 36 -5.14 4.53 -1.95
CA THR A 36 -6.34 4.06 -1.24
C THR A 36 -6.85 5.09 -0.24
N PHE A 37 -5.97 5.62 0.62
CA PHE A 37 -6.38 6.62 1.61
C PHE A 37 -6.79 7.95 0.99
N ILE A 38 -6.14 8.38 -0.10
CA ILE A 38 -6.52 9.60 -0.84
C ILE A 38 -7.89 9.41 -1.51
N ALA A 39 -8.16 8.27 -2.14
CA ALA A 39 -9.44 7.96 -2.75
C ALA A 39 -10.58 7.91 -1.72
N LEU A 40 -10.35 7.26 -0.58
CA LEU A 40 -11.32 7.22 0.53
C LEU A 40 -11.53 8.61 1.15
N PHE A 41 -10.48 9.42 1.28
CA PHE A 41 -10.60 10.80 1.75
C PHE A 41 -11.48 11.64 0.82
N LEU A 42 -11.22 11.58 -0.49
CA LEU A 42 -12.00 12.30 -1.50
C LEU A 42 -13.45 11.81 -1.53
N GLY A 43 -13.70 10.50 -1.42
CA GLY A 43 -15.06 9.96 -1.32
C GLY A 43 -15.79 10.43 -0.05
N ALA A 44 -15.10 10.51 1.08
CA ALA A 44 -15.65 11.00 2.33
C ALA A 44 -15.89 12.52 2.33
N PHE A 45 -15.14 13.29 1.54
CA PHE A 45 -15.25 14.76 1.49
C PHE A 45 -16.23 15.23 0.41
N SER A 46 -16.27 14.57 -0.75
CA SER A 46 -17.20 14.92 -1.85
C SER A 46 -18.57 14.25 -1.72
N GLY A 47 -18.74 13.28 -0.82
CA GLY A 47 -19.97 12.48 -0.69
C GLY A 47 -20.23 11.53 -1.87
N ALA A 48 -19.30 11.42 -2.83
CA ALA A 48 -19.45 10.54 -3.98
C ALA A 48 -19.17 9.09 -3.60
N THR A 49 -20.22 8.28 -3.54
CA THR A 49 -20.16 6.85 -3.21
C THR A 49 -19.23 6.08 -4.16
N GLY A 50 -19.14 6.51 -5.43
CA GLY A 50 -18.26 5.88 -6.43
C GLY A 50 -16.77 5.97 -6.07
N LEU A 51 -16.31 7.09 -5.49
CA LEU A 51 -14.91 7.26 -5.07
C LEU A 51 -14.59 6.39 -3.85
N THR A 52 -15.55 6.22 -2.94
CA THR A 52 -15.42 5.33 -1.78
C THR A 52 -15.30 3.86 -2.20
N VAL A 53 -16.09 3.43 -3.20
CA VAL A 53 -15.99 2.08 -3.77
C VAL A 53 -14.66 1.86 -4.49
N LEU A 54 -14.19 2.86 -5.25
CA LEU A 54 -12.86 2.85 -5.87
C LEU A 54 -11.73 2.72 -4.84
N GLY A 55 -11.82 3.47 -3.74
CA GLY A 55 -10.92 3.34 -2.60
C GLY A 55 -10.94 1.93 -2.00
N GLY A 56 -12.11 1.31 -1.87
CA GLY A 56 -12.24 -0.08 -1.42
C GLY A 56 -11.53 -1.08 -2.33
N TRP A 57 -11.71 -0.97 -3.65
CA TRP A 57 -11.02 -1.82 -4.63
C TRP A 57 -9.50 -1.64 -4.61
N LEU A 58 -9.02 -0.40 -4.50
CA LEU A 58 -7.59 -0.12 -4.34
C LEU A 58 -7.06 -0.75 -3.05
N GLY A 59 -7.82 -0.73 -1.96
CA GLY A 59 -7.46 -1.42 -0.72
C GLY A 59 -7.29 -2.93 -0.87
N ILE A 60 -8.17 -3.59 -1.64
CA ILE A 60 -8.06 -5.03 -1.93
C ILE A 60 -6.78 -5.34 -2.72
N VAL A 61 -6.50 -4.56 -3.77
CA VAL A 61 -5.27 -4.71 -4.55
C VAL A 61 -4.04 -4.53 -3.66
N THR A 62 -4.07 -3.52 -2.78
CA THR A 62 -3.02 -3.26 -1.81
C THR A 62 -2.79 -4.47 -0.88
N ALA A 63 -3.87 -5.08 -0.38
CA ALA A 63 -3.82 -6.25 0.50
C ALA A 63 -3.19 -7.47 -0.20
N LEU A 64 -3.55 -7.72 -1.46
CA LEU A 64 -2.97 -8.80 -2.26
C LEU A 64 -1.46 -8.62 -2.46
N ILE A 65 -1.02 -7.40 -2.78
CA ILE A 65 0.41 -7.07 -2.92
C ILE A 65 1.12 -7.23 -1.58
N ALA A 66 0.49 -6.80 -0.47
CA ALA A 66 1.05 -6.94 0.87
C ALA A 66 1.24 -8.41 1.28
N TRP A 67 0.27 -9.28 0.97
CA TRP A 67 0.39 -10.72 1.19
C TRP A 67 1.53 -11.33 0.38
N TYR A 68 1.64 -10.99 -0.90
CA TYR A 68 2.75 -11.44 -1.73
C TYR A 68 4.10 -10.97 -1.17
N CYS A 69 4.20 -9.70 -0.77
CA CYS A 69 5.42 -9.15 -0.22
C CYS A 69 5.81 -9.82 1.11
N SER A 70 4.83 -10.08 2.00
CA SER A 70 5.06 -10.79 3.26
C SER A 70 5.56 -12.21 3.03
N LEU A 71 4.92 -12.95 2.12
CA LEU A 71 5.35 -14.30 1.74
C LEU A 71 6.75 -14.30 1.13
N ALA A 72 7.05 -13.35 0.23
CA ALA A 72 8.36 -13.26 -0.40
C ALA A 72 9.47 -12.92 0.60
N VAL A 73 9.21 -12.05 1.59
CA VAL A 73 10.18 -11.72 2.65
C VAL A 73 10.47 -12.94 3.53
N VAL A 74 9.43 -13.66 3.97
CA VAL A 74 9.58 -14.84 4.85
C VAL A 74 10.18 -16.03 4.09
N ALA A 75 9.77 -16.26 2.85
CA ALA A 75 10.33 -17.33 2.02
C ALA A 75 11.81 -17.06 1.69
N ASN A 76 12.15 -15.84 1.28
CA ASN A 76 13.54 -15.51 0.96
C ASN A 76 14.46 -15.57 2.21
N SER A 77 13.96 -15.21 3.39
CA SER A 77 14.74 -15.31 4.64
C SER A 77 14.94 -16.77 5.07
N THR A 78 13.92 -17.61 4.93
CA THR A 78 13.95 -19.03 5.33
C THR A 78 14.85 -19.86 4.43
N PHE A 79 14.76 -19.67 3.11
CA PHE A 79 15.49 -20.49 2.13
C PHE A 79 16.89 -19.94 1.77
N LYS A 80 17.29 -18.78 2.32
CA LYS A 80 18.55 -18.06 2.01
C LYS A 80 18.86 -17.93 0.49
N ARG A 81 17.83 -18.03 -0.35
CA ARG A 81 17.87 -17.93 -1.81
C ARG A 81 16.68 -17.10 -2.27
N THR A 82 16.84 -16.34 -3.35
CA THR A 82 15.75 -15.55 -3.95
C THR A 82 14.77 -16.46 -4.67
N LEU A 83 13.75 -16.93 -3.96
CA LEU A 83 12.67 -17.77 -4.49
C LEU A 83 11.58 -16.93 -5.15
N LEU A 84 11.25 -15.79 -4.56
CA LEU A 84 10.27 -14.85 -5.09
C LEU A 84 10.94 -13.48 -5.29
N PRO A 85 11.01 -12.97 -6.53
CA PRO A 85 11.61 -11.67 -6.80
C PRO A 85 10.71 -10.57 -6.24
N VAL A 86 11.19 -9.89 -5.19
CA VAL A 86 10.60 -8.66 -4.63
C VAL A 86 11.18 -7.40 -5.27
N GLY A 87 11.77 -7.53 -6.47
CA GLY A 87 12.46 -6.43 -7.14
C GLY A 87 13.64 -5.95 -6.31
N ARG A 88 14.76 -6.67 -6.41
CA ARG A 88 16.01 -6.33 -5.72
C ARG A 88 16.68 -5.15 -6.42
N ARG A 89 16.88 -4.05 -5.72
CA ARG A 89 18.03 -3.15 -5.91
C ARG A 89 18.56 -2.77 -4.55
#